data_AF-A0A1I6FCF5-F1
#
_entry.id   AF-A0A1I6FCF5-F1
#
_cell.length_a   1.000
_cell.length_b   1.000
_cell.length_c   1.000
_cell.angle_alpha   90.00
_cell.angle_beta   90.00
_cell.angle_gamma   90.00
#
_symmetry.space_group_name_H-M   'P 1'
#
loop_
_entity.id
_entity.type
_entity.pdbx_description
1 polymer ?
#
loop_
_entity_poly.entity_id
_entity_poly.type
_entity_poly.pdbx_seq_one_letter_code
_entity_poly.pdbx_strand_id
1 'polypeptide(L)'
;MTRKSPQEKKALSYAKDHRNSYGENDKSSRKNIQRNKRNRERANRRRDHQVLVAAQPDDIESEIKRRRPKGSWWRKWSDSPLAEIVARKLRRRARTGIIEDEQAEAKIAKLPRVRRR
;
A
#
# COMPACT_ATOMS: atom_id res chain seq x y z
N MET A 1 -25.32 15.64 -11.96
CA MET A 1 -24.70 15.06 -10.74
C MET A 1 -25.79 14.91 -9.68
N THR A 2 -26.13 13.69 -9.27
CA THR A 2 -27.09 13.47 -8.17
C THR A 2 -26.46 13.83 -6.83
N ARG A 3 -27.18 14.57 -6.00
CA ARG A 3 -26.69 15.01 -4.68
C ARG A 3 -26.76 13.82 -3.71
N LYS A 4 -25.60 13.40 -3.21
CA LYS A 4 -25.52 12.29 -2.24
C LYS A 4 -26.07 12.69 -0.88
N SER A 5 -26.80 11.77 -0.24
CA SER A 5 -27.25 11.92 1.13
C SER A 5 -26.08 11.95 2.12
N PRO A 6 -26.26 12.49 3.34
CA PRO A 6 -25.23 12.40 4.39
C PRO A 6 -24.76 10.97 4.65
N GLN A 7 -25.67 9.98 4.63
CA GLN A 7 -25.38 8.57 4.85
C GLN A 7 -24.50 8.01 3.74
N GLU A 8 -24.82 8.32 2.47
CA GLU A 8 -24.03 7.91 1.31
C GLU A 8 -22.63 8.54 1.32
N LYS A 9 -22.53 9.83 1.70
CA LYS A 9 -21.23 10.50 1.87
C LYS A 9 -20.39 9.81 2.94
N LYS A 10 -20.98 9.45 4.07
CA LYS A 10 -20.30 8.74 5.15
C LYS A 10 -19.84 7.34 4.73
N ALA A 11 -20.69 6.59 4.03
CA ALA A 11 -20.32 5.29 3.48
C ALA A 11 -19.15 5.39 2.50
N LEU A 12 -19.15 6.42 1.64
CA LEU A 12 -18.05 6.68 0.73
C LEU A 12 -16.76 7.07 1.44
N SER A 13 -16.82 7.91 2.48
CA SER A 13 -15.66 8.24 3.30
C SER A 13 -15.05 6.97 3.92
N TYR A 14 -15.87 6.09 4.51
CA TYR A 14 -15.38 4.83 5.05
C TYR A 14 -14.68 3.92 4.02
N ALA A 15 -15.16 3.94 2.77
CA ALA A 15 -14.63 3.11 1.70
C ALA A 15 -13.42 3.71 0.97
N LYS A 16 -13.37 5.03 0.83
CA LYS A 16 -12.40 5.73 -0.03
C LYS A 16 -11.36 6.55 0.73
N ASP A 17 -11.66 7.00 1.95
CA ASP A 17 -10.67 7.71 2.74
C ASP A 17 -9.70 6.69 3.30
N HIS A 18 -8.45 6.82 2.89
CA HIS A 18 -7.38 5.94 3.33
C HIS A 18 -6.60 6.57 4.48
N ARG A 19 -6.10 5.72 5.37
CA ARG A 19 -5.27 6.10 6.49
C ARG A 19 -3.98 5.32 6.42
N ASN A 20 -2.89 6.02 6.73
CA ASN A 20 -1.58 5.40 6.84
C ASN A 20 -1.65 4.22 7.82
N SER A 21 -1.44 3.02 7.29
CA SER A 21 -1.44 1.76 8.04
C SER A 21 -0.03 1.27 8.35
N TYR A 22 0.97 1.93 7.76
CA TYR A 22 2.37 1.70 8.04
C TYR A 22 2.58 2.07 9.50
N GLY A 23 2.77 1.05 10.35
CA GLY A 23 2.91 1.21 11.81
C GLY A 23 4.14 1.98 12.27
N GLU A 24 4.85 2.63 11.33
CA GLU A 24 5.99 3.49 11.56
C GLU A 24 5.61 4.97 11.41
N ASN A 25 6.54 5.85 11.74
CA ASN A 25 6.42 7.30 11.55
C ASN A 25 6.21 7.66 10.06
N ASP A 26 5.34 8.62 9.76
CA ASP A 26 5.14 9.22 8.42
C ASP A 26 6.47 9.53 7.69
N LYS A 27 7.50 9.94 8.43
CA LYS A 27 8.84 10.22 7.89
C LYS A 27 9.51 9.02 7.23
N SER A 28 9.27 7.80 7.71
CA SER A 28 9.88 6.61 7.14
C SER A 28 9.28 6.29 5.77
N SER A 29 7.96 6.39 5.60
CA SER A 29 7.31 6.20 4.30
C SER A 29 7.87 7.19 3.25
N ARG A 30 7.95 8.48 3.61
CA ARG A 30 8.46 9.55 2.73
C ARG A 30 9.89 9.29 2.27
N LYS A 31 10.77 8.83 3.17
CA LYS A 31 12.20 8.62 2.87
C LYS A 31 12.48 7.25 2.24
N ASN A 32 11.86 6.19 2.73
CA ASN A 32 12.17 4.81 2.32
C ASN A 32 11.60 4.49 0.93
N ILE A 33 10.43 5.03 0.57
CA ILE A 33 9.87 4.84 -0.78
C ILE A 33 10.83 5.36 -1.85
N GLN A 34 11.32 6.59 -1.67
CA GLN A 34 12.27 7.19 -2.63
C GLN A 34 13.60 6.43 -2.64
N ARG A 35 14.11 6.06 -1.47
CA ARG A 35 15.35 5.30 -1.32
C ARG A 35 15.28 3.95 -2.04
N ASN A 36 14.21 3.19 -1.83
CA ASN A 36 14.05 1.86 -2.43
C ASN A 36 13.89 1.93 -3.96
N LYS A 37 13.12 2.91 -4.46
CA LYS A 37 13.06 3.19 -5.90
C LYS A 37 14.45 3.51 -6.47
N ARG A 38 15.19 4.41 -5.82
CA ARG A 38 16.53 4.81 -6.28
C ARG A 38 17.51 3.63 -6.29
N ASN A 39 17.48 2.80 -5.26
CA ASN A 39 18.35 1.63 -5.17
C ASN A 39 18.04 0.62 -6.28
N ARG A 40 16.75 0.38 -6.56
CA ARG A 40 16.31 -0.47 -7.67
C ARG A 40 16.82 0.06 -9.01
N GLU A 41 16.59 1.34 -9.32
CA GLU A 41 17.02 1.90 -10.60
C GLU A 41 18.55 1.94 -10.74
N ARG A 42 19.29 2.17 -9.65
CA ARG A 42 20.75 2.08 -9.66
C ARG A 42 21.25 0.67 -9.94
N ALA A 43 20.62 -0.35 -9.34
CA ALA A 43 20.97 -1.74 -9.60
C ALA A 43 20.72 -2.13 -11.07
N ASN A 44 19.56 -1.72 -11.61
CA ASN A 44 19.22 -1.92 -13.03
C ASN A 44 20.28 -1.29 -13.95
N ARG A 45 20.60 0.00 -13.75
CA ARG A 45 21.59 0.70 -14.58
C ARG A 45 22.99 0.10 -14.51
N ARG A 46 23.45 -0.31 -13.33
CA ARG A 46 24.75 -0.97 -13.19
C ARG A 46 24.81 -2.27 -13.98
N ARG A 47 23.72 -3.05 -13.94
CA ARG A 47 23.61 -4.28 -14.72
C ARG A 47 23.55 -3.98 -16.22
N ASP A 48 22.75 -3.00 -16.64
CA ASP A 48 22.64 -2.65 -18.06
C ASP A 48 23.99 -2.20 -18.59
N HIS A 49 24.76 -1.43 -17.81
CA HIS A 49 26.15 -1.07 -18.14
C HIS A 49 27.07 -2.31 -18.26
N GLN A 50 26.95 -3.30 -17.38
CA GLN A 50 27.72 -4.55 -17.51
C GLN A 50 27.39 -5.29 -18.81
N VAL A 51 26.11 -5.32 -19.21
CA VAL A 51 25.69 -5.93 -20.48
C VAL A 51 26.23 -5.15 -21.67
N LEU A 52 26.15 -3.82 -21.64
CA LEU A 52 26.66 -2.95 -22.70
C LEU A 52 28.17 -3.13 -22.93
N VAL A 53 28.94 -3.38 -21.89
CA VAL A 53 30.39 -3.60 -21.98
C VAL A 53 30.73 -5.02 -22.47
N ALA A 54 29.90 -6.02 -22.16
CA ALA A 54 30.22 -7.43 -22.39
C ALA A 54 29.58 -8.06 -23.62
N ALA A 55 28.48 -7.49 -24.13
CA ALA A 55 27.73 -8.04 -25.26
C ALA A 55 28.23 -7.49 -26.59
N GLN A 56 28.08 -8.28 -27.65
CA GLN A 56 28.27 -7.81 -29.02
C GLN A 56 27.15 -6.82 -29.38
N PRO A 57 27.41 -5.80 -30.23
CA PRO A 57 26.44 -4.74 -30.54
C PRO A 57 25.05 -5.25 -30.93
N ASP A 58 24.99 -6.30 -31.76
CA ASP A 58 23.74 -6.88 -32.26
C ASP A 58 22.96 -7.68 -31.18
N ASP A 59 23.65 -8.10 -30.12
CA ASP A 59 23.09 -8.90 -29.02
C ASP A 59 22.71 -8.05 -27.79
N ILE A 60 23.03 -6.76 -27.77
CA ILE A 60 22.81 -5.88 -26.61
C ILE A 60 21.33 -5.88 -26.19
N GLU A 61 20.43 -5.70 -27.16
CA GLU A 61 19.00 -5.55 -26.85
C GLU A 61 18.39 -6.87 -26.35
N SER A 62 18.80 -8.00 -26.94
CA SER A 62 18.34 -9.34 -26.55
C SER A 62 18.85 -9.69 -25.15
N GLU A 63 20.12 -9.39 -24.84
CA GLU A 63 20.72 -9.70 -23.54
C GLU A 63 20.19 -8.78 -22.42
N ILE A 64 19.92 -7.50 -22.71
CA ILE A 64 19.24 -6.58 -21.79
C ILE A 64 17.84 -7.11 -21.44
N LYS A 65 17.06 -7.55 -22.44
CA LYS A 65 15.71 -8.10 -22.23
C LYS A 65 15.72 -9.44 -21.48
N ARG A 66 16.69 -10.32 -21.76
CA ARG A 66 16.80 -11.67 -21.18
C ARG A 66 17.00 -11.67 -19.66
N ARG A 67 17.85 -10.77 -19.14
CA ARG A 67 18.13 -10.69 -17.69
C ARG A 67 17.45 -9.51 -16.99
N ARG A 68 16.19 -9.23 -17.31
CA ARG A 68 15.41 -8.24 -16.55
C ARG A 68 15.44 -8.68 -15.07
N PRO A 69 15.99 -7.87 -14.14
CA PRO A 69 16.12 -8.30 -12.76
C PRO A 69 14.73 -8.63 -12.21
N LYS A 70 14.58 -9.86 -11.70
CA LYS A 70 13.37 -10.26 -10.98
C LYS A 70 13.14 -9.20 -9.91
N GLY A 71 12.04 -8.47 -10.07
CA GLY A 71 11.80 -7.21 -9.40
C GLY A 71 12.12 -7.31 -7.92
N SER A 72 12.80 -6.30 -7.39
CA SER A 72 12.95 -6.10 -5.95
C SER A 72 11.65 -6.51 -5.27
N TRP A 73 11.74 -7.43 -4.30
CA TRP A 73 10.62 -7.89 -3.48
C TRP A 73 9.86 -6.71 -2.82
N TRP A 74 10.49 -5.54 -2.78
CA TRP A 74 9.87 -4.30 -2.38
C TRP A 74 8.78 -3.85 -3.36
N ARG A 75 7.56 -3.80 -2.85
CA ARG A 75 6.40 -3.16 -3.48
C ARG A 75 5.87 -2.07 -2.57
N LYS A 76 5.29 -1.00 -3.15
CA LYS A 76 4.51 -0.05 -2.38
C LYS A 76 3.26 -0.76 -1.88
N TRP A 77 3.03 -0.75 -0.57
CA TRP A 77 1.81 -1.23 0.04
C TRP A 77 0.75 -0.12 0.03
N SER A 78 -0.52 -0.47 -0.20
CA SER A 78 -1.62 0.48 -0.16
C SER A 78 -2.00 0.82 1.27
N ASP A 79 -2.38 2.07 1.52
CA ASP A 79 -2.99 2.46 2.79
C ASP A 79 -4.32 1.73 3.04
N SER A 80 -4.71 1.62 4.30
CA SER A 80 -5.95 0.93 4.68
C SER A 80 -7.16 1.87 4.59
N PRO A 81 -8.31 1.40 4.09
CA PRO A 81 -9.57 2.13 4.16
C PRO A 81 -9.94 2.50 5.60
N LEU A 82 -10.61 3.64 5.76
CA LEU A 82 -11.02 4.15 7.06
C LEU A 82 -11.90 3.15 7.83
N ALA A 83 -12.77 2.41 7.15
CA ALA A 83 -13.59 1.35 7.76
C ALA A 83 -12.73 0.32 8.52
N GLU A 84 -11.65 -0.16 7.90
CA GLU A 84 -10.76 -1.15 8.52
C GLU A 84 -10.06 -0.58 9.75
N ILE A 85 -9.62 0.67 9.69
CA ILE A 85 -8.98 1.35 10.81
C ILE A 85 -9.96 1.52 11.97
N VAL A 86 -11.20 1.92 11.69
CA VAL A 86 -12.25 2.07 12.72
C VAL A 86 -12.56 0.73 13.36
N ALA A 87 -12.73 -0.33 12.56
CA ALA A 87 -12.93 -1.68 13.09
C ALA A 87 -11.78 -2.13 14.00
N ARG A 88 -10.53 -1.91 13.58
CA ARG A 88 -9.34 -2.22 14.40
C ARG A 88 -9.33 -1.44 15.72
N LYS A 89 -9.72 -0.17 15.70
CA LYS A 89 -9.81 0.66 16.92
C LYS A 89 -10.92 0.17 17.86
N LEU A 90 -12.08 -0.22 17.33
CA LEU A 90 -13.18 -0.78 18.13
C LEU A 90 -12.76 -2.07 18.82
N ARG A 91 -12.14 -3.01 18.09
CA ARG A 91 -11.60 -4.25 18.68
C ARG A 91 -10.53 -3.98 19.74
N ARG A 92 -9.66 -2.99 19.52
CA ARG A 92 -8.67 -2.59 20.55
C ARG A 92 -9.37 -2.09 21.82
N ARG A 93 -10.38 -1.23 21.69
CA ARG A 93 -11.12 -0.70 22.83
C ARG A 93 -11.80 -1.81 23.63
N ALA A 94 -12.36 -2.79 22.93
CA ALA A 94 -13.00 -3.94 23.56
C ALA A 94 -11.99 -4.78 24.34
N ARG A 95 -10.85 -5.11 23.71
CA ARG A 95 -9.72 -5.78 24.37
C ARG A 95 -9.19 -5.03 25.60
N THR A 96 -9.23 -3.70 25.61
CA THR A 96 -8.79 -2.88 26.74
C THR A 96 -9.89 -2.59 27.76
N GLY A 97 -11.09 -3.18 27.62
CA GLY A 97 -12.20 -3.00 28.55
C GLY A 97 -12.88 -1.63 28.51
N ILE A 98 -12.67 -0.84 27.43
CA ILE A 98 -13.32 0.47 27.28
C ILE A 98 -14.77 0.31 26.82
N ILE A 99 -15.07 -0.76 26.09
CA ILE A 99 -16.41 -1.15 25.63
C ILE A 99 -16.52 -2.67 25.69
N GLU A 100 -17.74 -3.19 25.71
CA GLU A 100 -17.97 -4.64 25.60
C GLU A 100 -17.69 -5.15 24.18
N ASP A 101 -17.28 -6.41 24.07
CA ASP A 101 -17.00 -7.07 22.79
C ASP A 101 -18.24 -7.07 21.87
N GLU A 102 -19.43 -7.34 22.42
CA GLU A 102 -20.69 -7.33 21.68
C GLU A 102 -20.99 -5.94 21.11
N GLN A 103 -20.77 -4.89 21.91
CA GLN A 103 -20.95 -3.50 21.45
C GLN A 103 -19.96 -3.14 20.34
N ALA A 104 -18.74 -3.66 20.39
CA ALA A 104 -17.74 -3.44 19.36
C ALA A 104 -18.16 -4.11 18.05
N GLU A 105 -18.55 -5.39 18.09
CA GLU A 105 -18.96 -6.14 16.91
C GLU A 105 -20.25 -5.59 16.29
N ALA A 106 -21.24 -5.18 17.10
CA ALA A 106 -22.44 -4.50 16.60
C ALA A 106 -22.13 -3.18 15.85
N LYS A 107 -21.10 -2.44 16.29
CA LYS A 107 -20.63 -1.23 15.59
C LYS A 107 -19.85 -1.57 14.32
N ILE A 108 -19.05 -2.63 14.33
CA ILE A 108 -18.28 -3.10 13.17
C ILE A 108 -19.22 -3.62 12.08
N ALA A 109 -20.29 -4.32 12.44
CA ALA A 109 -21.29 -4.84 11.51
C ALA A 109 -21.98 -3.73 10.70
N LYS A 110 -22.05 -2.50 11.22
CA LYS A 110 -22.61 -1.33 10.53
C LYS A 110 -21.63 -0.64 9.56
N LEU A 111 -20.35 -1.02 9.57
CA LEU A 111 -19.36 -0.44 8.65
C LEU A 111 -19.52 -1.05 7.25
N PRO A 112 -19.32 -0.25 6.18
CA PRO A 112 -19.40 -0.77 4.83
C PRO A 112 -18.28 -1.79 4.59
N ARG A 113 -18.60 -2.90 3.92
CA ARG A 113 -17.61 -3.87 3.45
C ARG A 113 -16.79 -3.24 2.34
N VAL A 114 -15.52 -2.97 2.61
CA VAL A 114 -14.61 -2.41 1.62
C VAL A 114 -13.87 -3.55 0.94
N ARG A 115 -14.10 -3.75 -0.36
CA ARG A 115 -13.24 -4.63 -1.18
C ARG A 115 -11.89 -3.95 -1.34
N ARG A 116 -10.81 -4.59 -0.88
CA ARG A 116 -9.45 -4.20 -1.26
C ARG A 116 -9.30 -4.42 -2.76
N ARG A 117 -8.88 -3.37 -3.48
CA ARG A 117 -8.51 -3.43 -4.90
C ARG A 117 -7.03 -3.77 -5.05
#